data_AF-A0A971FF78-F1
#
_entry.id   AF-A0A971FF78-F1
#
_cell.length_a   1.000
_cell.length_b   1.000
_cell.length_c   1.000
_cell.angle_alpha   90.00
_cell.angle_beta   90.00
_cell.angle_gamma   90.00
#
_symmetry.space_group_name_H-M   'P 1'
#
loop_
_entity.id
_entity.type
_entity.pdbx_description
1 polymer ?
#
loop_
_entity_poly.entity_id
_entity_poly.type
_entity_poly.pdbx_seq_one_letter_code
_entity_poly.pdbx_strand_id
1 'polypeptide(L)' 'MHIADIPEIASLTTPEKILLIEELWDDISADASCIPVPECHKQELDKRWECHRKEPGALLTVEELQQRIEQRK' A
#
# COMPACT_ATOMS: atom_id res chain seq x y z
N MET A 1 14.84 14.88 6.98
CA MET A 1 14.14 16.00 6.32
C MET A 1 12.76 16.05 6.92
N HIS A 2 12.48 17.12 7.66
CA HIS A 2 11.17 17.40 8.24
C HIS A 2 10.47 18.44 7.37
N ILE A 3 9.13 18.49 7.43
CA ILE A 3 8.36 19.54 6.74
C ILE A 3 8.82 20.94 7.18
N ALA A 4 9.24 21.09 8.43
CA ALA A 4 9.81 22.33 8.97
C ALA A 4 11.13 22.76 8.28
N ASP A 5 11.83 21.83 7.64
CA ASP A 5 13.08 22.10 6.91
C ASP A 5 12.79 22.61 5.48
N ILE A 6 11.53 22.61 5.03
CA ILE A 6 11.09 23.02 3.68
C ILE A 6 9.95 24.04 3.81
N PRO A 7 10.27 25.34 4.02
CA PRO A 7 9.27 26.37 4.29
C PRO A 7 8.22 26.52 3.18
N GLU A 8 8.55 26.16 1.94
CA GLU A 8 7.65 26.17 0.79
C GLU A 8 6.47 25.22 1.01
N ILE A 9 6.70 24.01 1.56
CA ILE A 9 5.64 23.04 1.85
C ILE A 9 4.72 23.55 2.97
N ALA A 10 5.27 24.25 3.96
CA ALA A 10 4.47 24.81 5.05
C ALA A 10 3.47 25.86 4.53
N SER A 11 3.86 26.62 3.49
CA SER A 11 3.04 27.68 2.87
C SER A 11 1.87 27.17 2.03
N LEU A 12 1.89 25.90 1.62
CA LEU A 12 0.85 25.30 0.79
C LEU A 12 -0.47 25.11 1.55
N THR A 13 -1.57 25.36 0.85
CA THR A 13 -2.91 24.95 1.26
C THR A 13 -3.05 23.42 1.27
N THR A 14 -4.07 22.89 1.95
CA THR A 14 -4.31 21.44 1.99
C THR A 14 -4.48 20.81 0.58
N PRO A 15 -5.24 21.41 -0.35
CA PRO A 15 -5.33 20.88 -1.71
C PRO A 15 -3.98 20.85 -2.45
N GLU A 16 -3.17 21.90 -2.33
CA GLU A 16 -1.84 21.95 -2.94
C GLU A 16 -0.89 20.90 -2.35
N LYS A 17 -0.98 20.65 -1.04
CA LYS A 17 -0.22 19.55 -0.39
C LYS A 17 -0.63 18.19 -0.94
N ILE A 18 -1.91 17.97 -1.18
CA ILE A 18 -2.40 16.71 -1.77
C ILE A 18 -1.83 16.52 -3.17
N LEU A 19 -1.92 17.56 -4.03
CA LEU A 19 -1.36 17.49 -5.39
C LEU A 19 0.15 17.26 -5.39
N LEU A 20 0.89 17.92 -4.49
CA LEU A 20 2.32 17.70 -4.35
C LEU A 20 2.64 16.27 -3.91
N ILE A 21 1.85 15.69 -3.00
CA ILE A 21 2.03 14.29 -2.57
C ILE A 21 1.78 13.35 -3.76
N GLU A 22 0.75 13.60 -4.57
CA GLU A 22 0.46 12.80 -5.76
C GLU A 22 1.63 12.84 -6.76
N GLU A 23 2.13 14.04 -7.10
CA GLU A 23 3.26 14.20 -8.03
C GLU A 23 4.54 13.52 -7.51
N LEU A 24 4.84 13.67 -6.21
CA LEU A 24 5.97 12.98 -5.58
C LEU A 24 5.79 11.47 -5.58
N TRP A 25 4.57 10.99 -5.39
CA TRP A 25 4.28 9.56 -5.41
C TRP A 25 4.46 8.97 -6.81
N ASP A 26 4.01 9.68 -7.84
CA ASP A 26 4.22 9.29 -9.24
C ASP A 26 5.72 9.21 -9.56
N ASP A 27 6.53 10.19 -9.15
CA ASP A 27 7.99 10.19 -9.34
C ASP A 27 8.68 9.01 -8.62
N ILE A 28 8.35 8.78 -7.34
CA ILE A 28 8.88 7.64 -6.58
C ILE A 28 8.51 6.31 -7.25
N SER A 29 7.26 6.21 -7.74
CA SER A 29 6.76 4.99 -8.37
C SER A 29 7.36 4.72 -9.75
N ALA A 30 7.84 5.76 -10.44
CA ALA A 30 8.45 5.65 -11.76
C ALA A 30 9.74 4.82 -11.74
N ASP A 31 10.48 4.82 -10.63
CA ASP A 31 11.63 3.94 -10.39
C ASP A 31 11.49 3.15 -9.08
N ALA A 32 10.49 2.26 -9.05
CA ALA A 32 10.31 1.33 -7.93
C ALA A 32 11.45 0.30 -7.77
N SER A 33 12.42 0.26 -8.69
CA SER A 33 13.52 -0.72 -8.66
C SER A 33 14.58 -0.41 -7.61
N CYS A 34 14.61 0.84 -7.12
CA CYS A 34 15.59 1.30 -6.14
C CYS A 34 15.39 0.73 -4.72
N ILE A 35 14.19 0.22 -4.41
CA ILE A 35 13.88 -0.38 -3.10
C ILE A 35 13.75 -1.90 -3.26
N PRO A 36 14.73 -2.70 -2.83
CA PRO A 36 14.65 -4.15 -2.96
C PRO A 36 13.54 -4.70 -2.07
N VAL A 37 12.67 -5.55 -2.64
CA VAL A 37 11.68 -6.29 -1.86
C VAL A 37 12.41 -7.31 -0.99
N PRO A 38 12.24 -7.29 0.35
CA PRO A 38 12.85 -8.26 1.24
C PRO A 38 12.50 -9.69 0.86
N GLU A 39 13.47 -10.60 0.94
CA GLU A 39 13.27 -11.99 0.52
C GLU A 39 12.20 -12.70 1.36
N CYS A 40 12.09 -12.35 2.65
CA CYS A 40 11.03 -12.88 3.52
C CYS A 40 9.62 -12.52 3.03
N HIS A 41 9.43 -11.35 2.39
CA HIS A 41 8.14 -10.97 1.84
C HIS A 41 7.81 -11.81 0.60
N LYS A 42 8.80 -12.07 -0.26
CA LYS A 42 8.61 -12.93 -1.44
C LYS A 42 8.25 -14.35 -1.04
N GLN A 43 8.98 -14.92 -0.07
CA GLN A 43 8.71 -16.26 0.45
C GLN A 43 7.29 -16.39 1.04
N GLU A 44 6.81 -15.38 1.76
CA GLU A 44 5.44 -15.39 2.27
C GLU A 44 4.40 -15.28 1.15
N LEU A 45 4.67 -14.48 0.11
CA LEU A 45 3.80 -14.42 -1.07
C LEU A 45 3.75 -15.76 -1.81
N ASP A 46 4.89 -16.39 -2.04
CA ASP A 46 4.97 -17.71 -2.69
C ASP A 46 4.19 -18.76 -1.89
N LYS A 47 4.37 -18.78 -0.57
CA LYS A 47 3.64 -19.67 0.34
C LYS A 47 2.13 -19.45 0.24
N ARG A 48 1.66 -18.19 0.31
CA ARG A 48 0.22 -17.89 0.20
C ARG A 48 -0.34 -18.24 -1.16
N TRP A 49 0.44 -18.01 -2.21
CA TRP A 49 0.09 -18.36 -3.57
C TRP A 49 -0.08 -19.88 -3.75
N GLU A 50 0.84 -20.66 -3.21
CA GLU A 50 0.72 -22.12 -3.22
C GLU A 50 -0.50 -22.63 -2.43
N CYS A 51 -0.78 -22.05 -1.28
CA CYS A 51 -1.98 -22.36 -0.49
C CYS A 51 -3.25 -22.07 -1.31
N HIS A 52 -3.34 -20.90 -1.95
CA HIS A 52 -4.48 -20.54 -2.79
C HIS A 52 -4.63 -21.47 -3.99
N ARG A 53 -3.53 -21.84 -4.67
CA ARG A 53 -3.59 -22.76 -5.82
C ARG A 53 -4.08 -24.15 -5.43
N LYS A 54 -3.74 -24.63 -4.22
CA LYS A 54 -4.21 -25.92 -3.69
C LYS A 54 -5.68 -25.89 -3.30
N GLU A 55 -6.17 -24.75 -2.79
CA GLU A 55 -7.56 -24.58 -2.36
C GLU A 55 -8.08 -23.18 -2.73
N PRO A 56 -8.55 -22.98 -3.98
CA PRO A 56 -8.96 -21.66 -4.46
C PRO A 56 -10.18 -21.09 -3.72
N GLY A 57 -11.02 -21.96 -3.14
CA GLY A 57 -12.23 -21.59 -2.40
C GLY A 57 -12.02 -21.15 -0.95
N ALA A 58 -10.77 -21.12 -0.46
CA ALA A 58 -10.47 -20.71 0.91
C ALA A 58 -10.40 -19.18 1.11
N LEU A 59 -10.52 -18.40 0.03
CA LEU A 59 -10.52 -16.94 0.07
C LEU A 59 -11.96 -16.40 0.13
N LEU A 60 -12.11 -15.27 0.81
CA LEU A 60 -13.39 -14.56 0.89
C LEU A 60 -13.47 -13.53 -0.23
N THR A 61 -14.67 -13.32 -0.76
CA THR A 61 -14.96 -12.07 -1.50
C THR A 61 -14.92 -10.88 -0.55
N VAL A 62 -14.88 -9.67 -1.11
CA VAL A 62 -14.89 -8.43 -0.31
C VAL A 62 -16.18 -8.35 0.51
N GLU A 63 -17.31 -8.75 -0.07
CA GLU A 63 -18.62 -8.76 0.59
C GLU A 63 -18.65 -9.75 1.75
N GLU A 64 -18.12 -10.98 1.56
CA GLU A 64 -18.03 -12.00 2.61
C GLU A 64 -17.11 -11.56 3.76
N LEU A 65 -15.99 -10.90 3.43
CA LEU A 65 -15.08 -10.32 4.43
C LEU A 65 -15.78 -9.24 5.25
N GLN A 66 -16.49 -8.32 4.60
CA GLN A 66 -17.22 -7.23 5.26
C GLN A 66 -18.28 -7.78 6.21
N GLN A 67 -19.11 -8.72 5.74
CA GLN A 67 -20.14 -9.37 6.56
C GLN A 67 -19.53 -10.04 7.80
N ARG A 68 -18.40 -10.73 7.65
CA ARG A 68 -17.73 -11.40 8.77
C ARG A 68 -17.14 -10.42 9.79
N ILE A 69 -16.67 -9.25 9.35
CA ILE A 69 -16.18 -8.20 10.25
C ILE A 69 -17.35 -7.58 11.03
N GLU A 70 -18.47 -7.33 10.37
CA GLU A 70 -19.67 -6.78 11.01
C GLU A 70 -20.25 -7.72 12.06
N GLN A 71 -20.27 -9.04 11.80
CA GLN A 71 -20.73 -10.06 12.76
C GLN A 71 -19.86 -10.20 14.02
N ARG A 72 -18.66 -9.61 14.04
CA ARG A 72 -17.76 -9.62 15.22
C ARG A 72 -17.96 -8.41 16.15
N LYS A 73 -18.77 -7.43 15.74
CA LYS A 73 -19.18 -6.31 16.59
C LYS A 73 -20.33 -6.72 17.49
#